data_AF-A0AB34R478-F1
#
_entry.id   AF-A0AB34R478-F1
#
_cell.length_a   1.000
_cell.length_b   1.000
_cell.length_c   1.000
_cell.angle_alpha   90.00
_cell.angle_beta   90.00
_cell.angle_gamma   90.00
#
_symmetry.space_group_name_H-M   'P 1'
#
loop_
_entity.id
_entity.type
_entity.pdbx_description
1 polymer ?
#
loop_
_entity_poly.entity_id
_entity_poly.type
_entity_poly.pdbx_seq_one_letter_code
_entity_poly.pdbx_strand_id
1 'polypeptide(L)'
;MEAKFYKEKIIDLMTLLFGPFSGGLLMSINLFHMGRRKAAWFTLLISLLLTLVIVLVLCSLPDEQADRVPRFLIPGLSVIIIGFVVYKTQKRRLDEHAREGGTFYSAWRALGVSLVGLSVLLLLLVATLFFTDIGNVWPEELDLYEEKALKVYEMIEREEDPEIVRAYVDTVSLVCWKKYQDALRTIERSKDLGKENRLELTYLKKYVELRLQECSQMLIWLENPLLRDEELNRIQEEIDKILSEYRQKMLGE
;
A
#
# COMPACT_ATOMS: atom_id res chain seq x y z
N MET A 1 3.59 10.94 45.19
CA MET A 1 3.75 9.59 44.62
C MET A 1 5.19 9.43 44.18
N GLU A 2 5.90 8.42 44.67
CA GLU A 2 7.24 8.08 44.17
C GLU A 2 7.18 7.73 42.68
N ALA A 3 8.19 8.15 41.93
CA ALA A 3 8.31 7.83 40.52
C ALA A 3 8.55 6.33 40.34
N LYS A 4 7.80 5.68 39.44
CA LYS A 4 8.00 4.26 39.10
C LYS A 4 8.61 4.17 37.71
N PHE A 5 9.48 3.18 37.53
CA PHE A 5 10.15 2.93 36.26
C PHE A 5 9.75 1.57 35.69
N TYR A 6 9.91 1.40 34.38
CA TYR A 6 9.97 0.10 33.73
C TYR A 6 11.40 -0.45 33.83
N LYS A 7 11.51 -1.75 34.11
CA LYS A 7 12.80 -2.46 34.14
C LYS A 7 13.33 -2.63 32.71
N GLU A 8 14.65 -2.63 32.56
CA GLU A 8 15.38 -2.91 31.31
C GLU A 8 14.83 -4.15 30.59
N LYS A 9 14.78 -5.31 31.27
CA LYS A 9 14.25 -6.55 30.70
C LYS A 9 12.79 -6.47 30.22
N ILE A 10 11.97 -5.60 30.82
CA ILE A 10 10.58 -5.39 30.38
C ILE A 10 10.58 -4.54 29.10
N ILE A 11 11.45 -3.53 29.02
CA ILE A 11 11.61 -2.71 27.81
C ILE A 11 12.09 -3.60 26.65
N ASP A 12 13.08 -4.47 26.88
CA ASP A 12 13.59 -5.40 25.86
C ASP A 12 12.51 -6.37 25.39
N LEU A 13 11.74 -6.95 26.33
CA LEU A 13 10.66 -7.87 26.01
C LEU A 13 9.57 -7.20 25.16
N MET A 14 9.16 -5.98 25.53
CA MET A 14 8.13 -5.24 24.79
C MET A 14 8.65 -4.77 23.43
N THR A 15 9.94 -4.44 23.32
CA THR A 15 10.61 -4.16 22.05
C THR A 15 10.58 -5.38 21.12
N LEU A 16 10.86 -6.56 21.66
CA LEU A 16 10.87 -7.81 20.89
C LEU A 16 9.48 -8.15 20.34
N LEU A 17 8.44 -7.96 21.17
CA LEU A 17 7.06 -8.35 20.84
C LEU A 17 6.32 -7.32 20.00
N PHE A 18 6.53 -6.03 20.26
CA PHE A 18 5.74 -4.93 19.69
C PHE A 18 6.59 -3.93 18.90
N GLY A 19 7.86 -4.23 18.70
CA GLY A 19 8.77 -3.43 17.88
C GLY A 19 9.42 -2.25 18.60
N PRO A 20 10.31 -1.52 17.89
CA PRO A 20 11.15 -0.49 18.48
C PRO A 20 10.37 0.71 19.05
N PHE A 21 9.21 1.04 18.49
CA PHE A 21 8.36 2.09 19.07
C PHE A 21 7.90 1.77 20.49
N SER A 22 7.50 0.53 20.77
CA SER A 22 7.10 0.11 22.12
C SER A 22 8.26 0.26 23.11
N GLY A 23 9.46 -0.18 22.73
CA GLY A 23 10.68 0.03 23.52
C GLY A 23 10.95 1.50 23.80
N GLY A 24 10.91 2.34 22.77
CA GLY A 24 11.09 3.78 22.89
C GLY A 24 10.01 4.45 23.74
N LEU A 25 8.75 4.00 23.65
CA LEU A 25 7.64 4.49 24.46
C LEU A 25 7.89 4.25 25.95
N LEU A 26 8.22 3.02 26.34
CA LEU A 26 8.53 2.71 27.74
C LEU A 26 9.80 3.42 28.22
N MET A 27 10.81 3.52 27.36
CA MET A 27 12.05 4.26 27.64
C MET A 27 11.77 5.75 27.88
N SER A 28 10.89 6.36 27.10
CA SER A 28 10.51 7.77 27.27
C SER A 28 9.76 8.02 28.58
N ILE A 29 8.88 7.11 29.00
CA ILE A 29 8.18 7.19 30.29
C ILE A 29 9.20 7.21 31.42
N ASN A 30 10.22 6.34 31.36
CA ASN A 30 11.33 6.38 32.31
C ASN A 30 12.05 7.74 32.30
N LEU A 31 12.37 8.29 31.12
CA LEU A 31 13.04 9.59 31.01
C LEU A 31 12.19 10.74 31.55
N PHE A 32 10.87 10.72 31.36
CA PHE A 32 9.96 11.68 31.97
C PHE A 32 10.02 11.62 33.49
N HIS A 33 10.00 10.42 34.06
CA HIS A 33 10.14 10.21 35.50
C HIS A 33 11.52 10.61 36.05
N MET A 34 12.57 10.54 35.22
CA MET A 34 13.92 11.04 35.56
C MET A 34 14.07 12.57 35.38
N GLY A 35 13.00 13.29 35.03
CA GLY A 35 13.04 14.73 34.76
C GLY A 35 13.71 15.11 33.43
N ARG A 36 14.06 14.14 32.60
CA ARG A 36 14.77 14.33 31.32
C ARG A 36 13.80 14.50 30.15
N ARG A 37 12.91 15.50 30.24
CA ARG A 37 11.82 15.73 29.27
C ARG A 37 12.28 15.82 27.81
N LYS A 38 13.35 16.56 27.52
CA LYS A 38 13.88 16.68 26.15
C LYS A 38 14.30 15.32 25.58
N ALA A 39 15.02 14.53 26.37
CA ALA A 39 15.45 13.19 25.97
C ALA A 39 14.25 12.23 25.80
N ALA A 40 13.22 12.38 26.64
CA ALA A 40 12.00 11.58 26.53
C ALA A 40 11.27 11.81 25.20
N TRP A 41 11.02 13.08 24.85
CA TRP A 41 10.40 13.43 23.58
C TRP A 41 11.24 13.03 22.37
N PHE A 42 12.56 13.25 22.44
CA PHE A 42 13.47 12.84 21.38
C PHE A 42 13.49 11.33 21.18
N THR A 43 13.43 10.57 22.28
CA THR A 43 13.31 9.10 22.25
C THR A 43 12.04 8.66 21.54
N LEU A 44 10.88 9.24 21.89
CA LEU A 44 9.61 8.91 21.24
C LEU A 44 9.63 9.20 19.74
N LEU A 45 10.14 10.38 19.37
CA LEU A 45 10.20 10.79 17.97
C LEU A 45 11.11 9.87 17.17
N ILE A 46 12.31 9.56 17.66
CA ILE A 46 13.23 8.65 16.97
C ILE A 46 12.65 7.25 16.87
N SER A 47 12.07 6.71 17.94
CA SER A 47 11.53 5.35 17.90
C SER A 47 10.32 5.25 16.96
N LEU A 48 9.53 6.32 16.86
CA LEU A 48 8.44 6.43 15.88
C LEU A 48 8.99 6.45 14.45
N LEU A 49 9.91 7.38 14.16
CA LEU A 49 10.51 7.51 12.83
C LEU A 49 11.23 6.24 12.38
N LEU A 50 11.99 5.60 13.28
CA LEU A 50 12.66 4.33 13.01
C LEU A 50 11.64 3.23 12.65
N THR A 51 10.54 3.16 13.39
CA THR A 51 9.48 2.17 13.11
C THR A 51 8.84 2.43 11.75
N LEU A 52 8.53 3.68 11.41
CA LEU A 52 7.98 4.05 10.11
C LEU A 52 8.94 3.73 8.97
N VAL A 53 10.24 4.01 9.13
CA VAL A 53 11.27 3.66 8.13
C VAL A 53 11.36 2.15 7.94
N ILE A 54 11.36 1.36 9.02
CA ILE A 54 11.38 -0.11 8.93
C ILE A 54 10.15 -0.62 8.16
N VAL A 55 8.95 -0.13 8.50
CA VAL A 55 7.72 -0.50 7.80
C VAL A 55 7.80 -0.13 6.32
N LEU A 56 8.20 1.10 6.00
CA LEU A 56 8.28 1.57 4.62
C LEU A 56 9.28 0.75 3.79
N VAL A 57 10.45 0.45 4.35
CA VAL A 57 11.45 -0.41 3.69
C VAL A 57 10.89 -1.81 3.46
N LEU A 58 10.21 -2.39 4.44
CA LEU A 58 9.59 -3.72 4.32
C LEU A 58 8.48 -3.75 3.27
N CYS A 59 7.63 -2.73 3.23
CA CYS A 59 6.55 -2.62 2.24
C CYS A 59 7.08 -2.34 0.82
N SER A 60 8.27 -1.74 0.69
CA SER A 60 8.89 -1.43 -0.61
C SER A 60 9.78 -2.55 -1.14
N LEU A 61 9.98 -3.63 -0.38
CA LEU A 61 10.80 -4.76 -0.79
C LEU A 61 9.98 -5.71 -1.68
N PRO A 62 10.44 -6.03 -2.90
CA PRO A 62 9.79 -7.05 -3.73
C PRO A 62 9.80 -8.42 -3.03
N ASP A 63 8.77 -9.24 -3.24
CA ASP A 63 8.58 -10.54 -2.56
C ASP A 63 9.85 -11.41 -2.55
N GLU A 64 10.53 -11.50 -3.70
CA GLU A 64 11.76 -12.31 -3.85
C GLU A 64 12.92 -11.85 -2.96
N GLN A 65 12.96 -10.56 -2.63
CA GLN A 65 13.96 -9.97 -1.74
C GLN A 65 13.51 -10.05 -0.29
N ALA A 66 12.22 -9.82 -0.02
CA ALA A 66 11.63 -9.94 1.30
C ALA A 66 11.83 -11.35 1.89
N ASP A 67 11.65 -12.40 1.07
CA ASP A 67 11.82 -13.80 1.47
C ASP A 67 13.26 -14.16 1.89
N ARG A 68 14.26 -13.38 1.45
CA ARG A 68 15.66 -13.58 1.83
C ARG A 68 16.00 -12.96 3.18
N VAL A 69 15.18 -12.05 3.69
CA VAL A 69 15.43 -11.39 4.97
C VAL A 69 15.06 -12.34 6.11
N PRO A 70 16.01 -12.72 6.98
CA PRO A 70 15.68 -13.59 8.11
C PRO A 70 14.68 -12.92 9.05
N ARG A 71 13.58 -13.61 9.35
CA ARG A 71 12.45 -13.06 10.14
C ARG A 71 12.85 -12.54 11.53
N PHE A 72 13.95 -13.05 12.10
CA PHE A 72 14.46 -12.65 13.40
C PHE A 72 15.41 -11.44 13.35
N LEU A 73 15.88 -11.03 12.15
CA LEU A 73 16.89 -9.99 12.00
C LEU A 73 16.42 -8.65 12.56
N ILE A 74 15.24 -8.19 12.13
CA ILE A 74 14.69 -6.89 12.53
C ILE A 74 14.32 -6.85 14.02
N PRO A 75 13.57 -7.83 14.58
CA PRO A 75 13.29 -7.87 16.01
C PRO A 75 14.57 -7.97 16.85
N GLY A 76 15.52 -8.83 16.43
CA GLY A 76 16.79 -9.03 17.15
C GLY A 76 17.63 -7.76 17.21
N LEU A 77 17.83 -7.09 16.07
CA LEU A 77 18.54 -5.81 16.02
C LEU A 77 17.84 -4.72 16.84
N SER A 78 16.52 -4.68 16.81
CA SER A 78 15.73 -3.70 17.58
C SER A 78 15.99 -3.84 19.08
N VAL A 79 15.96 -5.08 19.60
CA VAL A 79 16.25 -5.35 21.01
C VAL A 79 17.68 -5.00 21.36
N ILE A 80 18.66 -5.37 20.53
CA ILE A 80 20.07 -5.06 20.77
C ILE A 80 20.28 -3.54 20.86
N ILE A 81 19.73 -2.77 19.92
CA ILE A 81 19.89 -1.32 19.87
C ILE A 81 19.20 -0.67 21.07
N ILE A 82 17.94 -1.01 21.34
CA ILE A 82 17.20 -0.40 22.45
C ILE A 82 17.79 -0.79 23.80
N GLY A 83 18.11 -2.07 24.00
CA GLY A 83 18.75 -2.55 25.22
C GLY A 83 20.08 -1.84 25.47
N PHE A 84 20.90 -1.66 24.43
CA PHE A 84 22.14 -0.87 24.53
C PHE A 84 21.89 0.58 24.94
N VAL A 85 20.89 1.25 24.36
CA VAL A 85 20.54 2.63 24.71
C VAL A 85 20.03 2.73 26.15
N VAL A 86 19.18 1.80 26.60
CA VAL A 86 18.69 1.73 27.99
C VAL A 86 19.86 1.52 28.94
N TYR A 87 20.75 0.58 28.63
CA TYR A 87 21.95 0.31 29.40
C TYR A 87 22.80 1.57 29.58
N LYS A 88 23.07 2.30 28.49
CA LYS A 88 23.92 3.48 28.50
C LYS A 88 23.27 4.68 29.20
N THR A 89 21.95 4.85 29.08
CA THR A 89 21.27 6.10 29.46
C THR A 89 20.46 6.02 30.75
N GLN A 90 19.96 4.83 31.12
CA GLN A 90 19.00 4.65 32.22
C GLN A 90 19.51 3.70 33.32
N LYS A 91 20.37 2.73 32.99
CA LYS A 91 20.78 1.64 33.89
C LYS A 91 21.16 2.10 35.30
N ARG A 92 22.08 3.07 35.38
CA ARG A 92 22.55 3.60 36.67
C ARG A 92 21.42 4.07 37.57
N ARG A 93 20.46 4.82 37.02
CA ARG A 93 19.29 5.32 37.77
C ARG A 93 18.33 4.20 38.16
N LEU A 94 18.14 3.21 37.29
CA LEU A 94 17.30 2.05 37.59
C LEU A 94 17.89 1.20 38.72
N ASP A 95 19.21 1.03 38.74
CA ASP A 95 19.91 0.28 39.78
C ASP A 95 19.95 1.04 41.11
N GLU A 96 20.14 2.38 41.09
CA GLU A 96 19.98 3.27 42.26
C GLU A 96 18.57 3.11 42.86
N HIS A 97 17.52 3.26 42.04
CA HIS A 97 16.12 3.12 42.46
C HIS A 97 15.82 1.73 43.06
N ALA A 98 16.38 0.66 42.48
CA ALA A 98 16.21 -0.68 43.01
C ALA A 98 16.88 -0.87 44.38
N ARG A 99 18.08 -0.28 44.59
CA ARG A 99 18.80 -0.34 45.87
C ARG A 99 18.10 0.46 46.97
N GLU A 100 17.45 1.55 46.60
CA GLU A 100 16.64 2.38 47.51
C GLU A 100 15.29 1.72 47.88
N GLY A 101 15.00 0.51 47.39
CA GLY A 101 13.74 -0.18 47.65
C GLY A 101 12.57 0.33 46.79
N GLY A 102 12.88 1.11 45.76
CA GLY A 102 11.90 1.70 44.86
C GLY A 102 11.09 0.66 44.08
N THR A 103 9.81 0.99 43.85
CA THR A 103 8.89 0.08 43.12
C THR A 103 8.94 0.29 41.61
N PHE A 104 8.72 -0.79 40.86
CA PHE A 104 8.70 -0.79 39.39
C PHE A 104 7.29 -1.07 38.86
N TYR A 105 7.03 -0.63 37.63
CA TYR A 105 5.82 -1.03 36.92
C TYR A 105 5.84 -2.52 36.55
N SER A 106 4.66 -3.14 36.55
CA SER A 106 4.48 -4.53 36.17
C SER A 106 4.56 -4.73 34.66
N ALA A 107 4.86 -5.96 34.23
CA ALA A 107 4.84 -6.34 32.82
C ALA A 107 3.45 -6.16 32.19
N TRP A 108 2.37 -6.41 32.93
CA TRP A 108 0.99 -6.19 32.47
C TRP A 108 0.71 -4.73 32.11
N ARG A 109 1.22 -3.79 32.90
CA ARG A 109 1.10 -2.36 32.57
C ARG A 109 1.91 -2.04 31.31
N ALA A 110 3.12 -2.57 31.19
CA ALA A 110 3.96 -2.37 30.02
C ALA A 110 3.30 -2.91 28.74
N LEU A 111 2.66 -4.08 28.83
CA LEU A 111 1.86 -4.67 27.76
C LEU A 111 0.71 -3.75 27.35
N GLY A 112 -0.09 -3.27 28.31
CA GLY A 112 -1.20 -2.35 28.03
C GLY A 112 -0.75 -1.06 27.36
N VAL A 113 0.34 -0.44 27.84
CA VAL A 113 0.91 0.75 27.22
C VAL A 113 1.42 0.46 25.80
N SER A 114 2.06 -0.69 25.60
CA SER A 114 2.57 -1.10 24.28
C SER A 114 1.46 -1.36 23.28
N LEU A 115 0.37 -1.99 23.70
CA LEU A 115 -0.81 -2.23 22.86
C LEU A 115 -1.48 -0.91 22.45
N VAL A 116 -1.63 0.03 23.38
CA VAL A 116 -2.16 1.37 23.03
C VAL A 116 -1.23 2.07 22.03
N GLY A 117 0.09 2.01 22.23
CA GLY A 117 1.06 2.55 21.29
C GLY A 117 0.97 1.89 19.91
N LEU A 118 0.81 0.56 19.87
CA LEU A 118 0.65 -0.20 18.64
C LEU A 118 -0.65 0.19 17.91
N SER A 119 -1.77 0.34 18.63
CA SER A 119 -3.04 0.77 18.02
C SER A 119 -2.91 2.14 17.37
N VAL A 120 -2.20 3.08 17.99
CA VAL A 120 -1.92 4.39 17.39
C VAL A 120 -1.07 4.26 16.12
N LEU A 121 -0.04 3.42 16.14
CA LEU A 121 0.77 3.16 14.94
C LEU A 121 -0.05 2.54 13.80
N LEU A 122 -0.90 1.55 14.12
CA LEU A 122 -1.76 0.90 13.13
C LEU A 122 -2.74 1.90 12.53
N LEU A 123 -3.34 2.77 13.34
CA LEU A 123 -4.21 3.85 12.84
C LEU A 123 -3.47 4.81 11.92
N LEU A 124 -2.23 5.19 12.24
CA LEU A 124 -1.41 6.05 11.38
C LEU A 124 -1.07 5.36 10.05
N LEU A 125 -0.74 4.07 10.09
CA LEU A 125 -0.41 3.29 8.91
C LEU A 125 -1.64 3.16 8.00
N VAL A 126 -2.79 2.77 8.56
CA VAL A 126 -4.06 2.67 7.84
C VAL A 126 -4.44 4.03 7.24
N ALA A 127 -4.36 5.12 8.02
CA ALA A 127 -4.60 6.46 7.49
C ALA A 127 -3.67 6.79 6.31
N THR A 128 -2.38 6.45 6.41
CA THR A 128 -1.42 6.67 5.32
C THR A 128 -1.84 5.91 4.08
N LEU A 129 -2.21 4.62 4.19
CA LEU A 129 -2.67 3.83 3.06
C LEU A 129 -3.97 4.36 2.44
N PHE A 130 -4.89 4.92 3.23
CA PHE A 130 -6.13 5.52 2.71
C PHE A 130 -5.90 6.88 2.01
N PHE A 131 -4.89 7.64 2.42
CA PHE A 131 -4.63 8.98 1.90
C PHE A 131 -3.49 9.03 0.87
N THR A 132 -2.87 7.89 0.55
CA THR A 132 -1.75 7.83 -0.39
C THR A 132 -1.93 6.67 -1.37
N ASP A 133 -1.59 6.85 -2.64
CA ASP A 133 -1.57 5.80 -3.66
C ASP A 133 -0.40 4.81 -3.49
N ILE A 134 0.16 4.72 -2.28
CA ILE A 134 1.28 3.84 -1.99
C ILE A 134 0.81 2.39 -2.16
N GLY A 135 1.21 1.78 -3.28
CA GLY A 135 0.86 0.41 -3.67
C GLY A 135 -0.03 0.30 -4.91
N ASN A 136 -0.64 1.39 -5.38
CA ASN A 136 -1.37 1.39 -6.64
C ASN A 136 -0.38 1.48 -7.82
N VAL A 137 -0.26 0.40 -8.59
CA VAL A 137 0.61 0.36 -9.78
C VAL A 137 -0.08 0.96 -11.01
N TRP A 138 -1.41 1.10 -10.94
CA TRP A 138 -2.25 1.55 -12.03
C TRP A 138 -2.50 3.06 -11.92
N PRO A 139 -2.14 3.85 -12.95
CA PRO A 139 -2.43 5.28 -12.96
C PRO A 139 -3.94 5.54 -12.93
N GLU A 140 -4.40 6.49 -12.11
CA GLU A 140 -5.82 6.87 -12.03
C GLU A 140 -6.37 7.34 -13.39
N GLU A 141 -5.52 7.82 -14.30
CA GLU A 141 -5.94 8.26 -15.63
C GLU A 141 -6.49 7.12 -16.49
N LEU A 142 -6.17 5.85 -16.17
CA LEU A 142 -6.70 4.70 -16.90
C LEU A 142 -8.23 4.63 -16.83
N ASP A 143 -8.81 4.81 -15.64
CA ASP A 143 -10.25 4.82 -15.42
C ASP A 143 -10.91 5.96 -16.20
N LEU A 144 -10.29 7.14 -16.19
CA LEU A 144 -10.76 8.31 -16.94
C LEU A 144 -10.72 8.08 -18.46
N TYR A 145 -9.71 7.36 -18.97
CA TYR A 145 -9.63 7.02 -20.39
C TYR A 145 -10.71 6.01 -20.78
N GLU A 146 -10.91 4.98 -19.96
CA GLU A 146 -11.94 3.98 -20.20
C GLU A 146 -13.35 4.59 -20.17
N GLU A 147 -13.69 5.35 -19.11
CA GLU A 147 -15.00 6.01 -18.98
C GLU A 147 -15.32 6.88 -20.20
N LYS A 148 -14.37 7.72 -20.62
CA LYS A 148 -14.52 8.56 -21.81
C LYS A 148 -14.66 7.73 -23.08
N ALA A 149 -13.91 6.65 -23.22
CA ALA A 149 -13.96 5.86 -24.44
C ALA A 149 -15.28 5.09 -24.58
N LEU A 150 -15.81 4.57 -23.47
CA LEU A 150 -17.05 3.79 -23.42
C LEU A 150 -18.32 4.63 -23.53
N LYS A 151 -18.24 5.95 -23.35
CA LYS A 151 -19.40 6.85 -23.51
C LYS A 151 -20.07 6.77 -24.90
N VAL A 152 -19.36 6.26 -25.91
CA VAL A 152 -19.95 5.96 -27.23
C VAL A 152 -21.19 5.06 -27.12
N TYR A 153 -21.21 4.10 -26.19
CA TYR A 153 -22.35 3.20 -26.00
C TYR A 153 -23.60 3.95 -25.55
N GLU A 154 -23.46 4.90 -24.62
CA GLU A 154 -24.57 5.76 -24.21
C GLU A 154 -25.12 6.60 -25.38
N MET A 155 -24.24 7.05 -26.28
CA MET A 155 -24.66 7.81 -27.47
C MET A 155 -25.43 6.93 -28.46
N ILE A 156 -24.97 5.69 -28.66
CA ILE A 156 -25.66 4.69 -29.50
C ILE A 156 -27.04 4.35 -28.90
N GLU A 157 -27.11 4.10 -27.60
CA GLU A 157 -28.37 3.80 -26.89
C GLU A 157 -29.37 4.95 -26.95
N ARG A 158 -28.89 6.19 -26.98
CA ARG A 158 -29.73 7.39 -27.15
C ARG A 158 -30.12 7.67 -28.58
N GLU A 159 -29.73 6.81 -29.52
CA GLU A 159 -29.98 6.97 -30.96
C GLU A 159 -29.47 8.33 -31.46
N GLU A 160 -28.31 8.77 -30.96
CA GLU A 160 -27.67 9.99 -31.45
C GLU A 160 -27.28 9.87 -32.93
N ASP A 161 -27.11 11.01 -33.59
CA ASP A 161 -26.78 11.08 -35.01
C ASP A 161 -25.52 10.23 -35.33
N PRO A 162 -25.59 9.27 -36.28
CA PRO A 162 -24.46 8.42 -36.65
C PRO A 162 -23.18 9.18 -37.01
N GLU A 163 -23.27 10.38 -37.60
CA GLU A 163 -22.10 11.21 -37.89
C GLU A 163 -21.45 11.74 -36.60
N ILE A 164 -22.26 12.12 -35.61
CA ILE A 164 -21.79 12.57 -34.29
C ILE A 164 -21.14 11.40 -33.54
N VAL A 165 -21.78 10.22 -33.55
CA VAL A 165 -21.22 9.01 -32.93
C VAL A 165 -19.90 8.63 -33.60
N ARG A 166 -19.81 8.67 -34.94
CA ARG A 166 -18.59 8.39 -35.68
C ARG A 166 -17.47 9.36 -35.32
N ALA A 167 -17.77 10.66 -35.28
CA ALA A 167 -16.80 11.67 -34.87
C ALA A 167 -16.31 11.44 -33.44
N TYR A 168 -17.19 11.01 -32.52
CA TYR A 168 -16.82 10.67 -31.15
C TYR A 168 -15.89 9.45 -31.08
N VAL A 169 -16.20 8.38 -31.81
CA VAL A 169 -15.35 7.18 -31.89
C VAL A 169 -13.95 7.55 -32.37
N ASP A 170 -13.85 8.35 -33.42
CA ASP A 170 -12.57 8.73 -34.04
C ASP A 170 -11.74 9.66 -33.14
N THR A 171 -12.37 10.68 -32.57
CA THR A 171 -11.67 11.77 -31.87
C THR A 171 -11.51 11.55 -30.37
N VAL A 172 -12.37 10.74 -29.74
CA VAL A 172 -12.39 10.52 -28.30
C VAL A 172 -12.09 9.06 -27.96
N SER A 173 -12.91 8.11 -28.41
CA SER A 173 -12.79 6.71 -27.99
C SER A 173 -11.46 6.09 -28.42
N LEU A 174 -11.11 6.19 -29.71
CA LEU A 174 -9.81 5.71 -30.21
C LEU A 174 -8.62 6.39 -29.54
N VAL A 175 -8.71 7.69 -29.29
CA VAL A 175 -7.63 8.46 -28.66
C VAL A 175 -7.44 8.02 -27.21
N CYS A 176 -8.51 7.81 -26.45
CA CYS A 176 -8.44 7.36 -25.06
C CYS A 176 -7.89 5.93 -24.95
N TRP A 177 -8.33 5.00 -25.80
CA TRP A 177 -7.77 3.64 -25.82
C TRP A 177 -6.28 3.60 -26.21
N LYS A 178 -5.84 4.48 -27.12
CA LYS A 178 -4.40 4.64 -27.44
C LYS A 178 -3.60 5.15 -26.23
N LYS A 179 -4.12 6.15 -25.52
CA LYS A 179 -3.49 6.65 -24.28
C LYS A 179 -3.43 5.57 -23.20
N TYR A 180 -4.49 4.79 -23.05
CA TYR A 180 -4.52 3.63 -22.16
C TYR A 180 -3.41 2.64 -22.55
N GLN A 181 -3.31 2.26 -23.82
CA GLN A 181 -2.26 1.36 -24.32
C GLN A 181 -0.85 1.88 -24.03
N ASP A 182 -0.60 3.17 -24.23
CA ASP A 182 0.71 3.77 -23.98
C ASP A 182 1.06 3.83 -22.49
N ALA A 183 0.08 4.04 -21.61
CA ALA A 183 0.25 3.91 -20.16
C ALA A 183 0.64 2.47 -19.77
N LEU A 184 -0.06 1.46 -20.30
CA LEU A 184 0.29 0.05 -20.06
C LEU A 184 1.70 -0.31 -20.54
N ARG A 185 2.14 0.22 -21.69
CA ARG A 185 3.51 0.03 -22.19
C ARG A 185 4.56 0.66 -21.26
N THR A 186 4.22 1.78 -20.62
CA THR A 186 5.09 2.43 -19.64
C THR A 186 5.24 1.56 -18.40
N ILE A 187 4.14 0.98 -17.91
CA ILE A 187 4.11 0.05 -16.79
C ILE A 187 4.89 -1.24 -17.13
N GLU A 188 4.69 -1.82 -18.31
CA GLU A 188 5.38 -3.04 -18.78
C GLU A 188 6.92 -2.89 -18.78
N ARG A 189 7.41 -1.69 -19.07
CA ARG A 189 8.85 -1.38 -19.07
C ARG A 189 9.43 -1.23 -17.66
N SER A 190 8.60 -1.04 -16.65
CA SER A 190 9.06 -0.96 -15.27
C SER A 190 9.47 -2.36 -14.77
N LYS A 191 10.65 -2.45 -14.13
CA LYS A 191 11.25 -3.75 -13.77
C LYS A 191 10.59 -4.44 -12.58
N ASP A 192 9.71 -3.76 -11.86
CA ASP A 192 9.31 -4.11 -10.50
C ASP A 192 7.85 -4.58 -10.36
N LEU A 193 7.22 -5.07 -11.43
CA LEU A 193 5.89 -5.66 -11.30
C LEU A 193 5.94 -7.02 -10.59
N GLY A 194 5.19 -7.12 -9.50
CA GLY A 194 4.84 -8.38 -8.85
C GLY A 194 4.09 -9.34 -9.76
N LYS A 195 3.99 -10.63 -9.39
CA LYS A 195 3.38 -11.68 -10.22
C LYS A 195 1.91 -11.39 -10.55
N GLU A 196 1.17 -10.90 -9.57
CA GLU A 196 -0.25 -10.54 -9.70
C GLU A 196 -0.43 -9.39 -10.72
N ASN A 197 0.30 -8.30 -10.55
CA ASN A 197 0.27 -7.15 -11.47
C ASN A 197 0.70 -7.53 -12.89
N ARG A 198 1.59 -8.52 -13.08
CA ARG A 198 1.94 -9.02 -14.42
C ARG A 198 0.79 -9.78 -15.07
N LEU A 199 0.04 -10.54 -14.28
CA LEU A 199 -1.13 -11.26 -14.77
C LEU A 199 -2.23 -10.26 -15.17
N GLU A 200 -2.51 -9.29 -14.31
CA GLU A 200 -3.43 -8.19 -14.59
C GLU A 200 -3.03 -7.39 -15.83
N LEU A 201 -1.75 -6.99 -15.94
CA LEU A 201 -1.21 -6.33 -17.14
C LEU A 201 -1.50 -7.11 -18.42
N THR A 202 -1.41 -8.45 -18.37
CA THR A 202 -1.69 -9.31 -19.52
C THR A 202 -3.15 -9.24 -19.94
N TYR A 203 -4.07 -9.24 -18.98
CA TYR A 203 -5.51 -9.08 -19.24
C TYR A 203 -5.84 -7.68 -19.78
N LEU A 204 -5.31 -6.62 -19.15
CA LEU A 204 -5.52 -5.24 -19.56
C LEU A 204 -5.00 -4.98 -20.98
N LYS A 205 -3.81 -5.49 -21.32
CA LYS A 205 -3.27 -5.35 -22.68
C LYS A 205 -4.18 -5.98 -23.73
N LYS A 206 -4.70 -7.18 -23.46
CA LYS A 206 -5.60 -7.89 -24.38
C LYS A 206 -6.96 -7.19 -24.49
N TYR A 207 -7.49 -6.70 -23.37
CA TYR A 207 -8.71 -5.90 -23.34
C TYR A 207 -8.60 -4.63 -24.20
N VAL A 208 -7.54 -3.84 -24.00
CA VAL A 208 -7.31 -2.60 -24.75
C VAL A 208 -7.08 -2.86 -26.24
N GLU A 209 -6.41 -3.97 -26.59
CA GLU A 209 -6.25 -4.39 -27.98
C GLU A 209 -7.59 -4.65 -28.66
N LEU A 210 -8.49 -5.42 -28.01
CA LEU A 210 -9.83 -5.66 -28.54
C LEU A 210 -10.66 -4.37 -28.63
N ARG A 211 -10.56 -3.47 -27.64
CA ARG A 211 -11.26 -2.18 -27.68
C ARG A 211 -10.81 -1.27 -28.82
N LEU A 212 -9.53 -1.31 -29.20
CA LEU A 212 -9.02 -0.60 -30.38
C LEU A 212 -9.54 -1.21 -31.69
N GLN A 213 -9.63 -2.54 -31.75
CA GLN A 213 -10.21 -3.25 -32.89
C GLN A 213 -11.70 -2.94 -33.02
N GLU A 214 -12.42 -2.97 -31.91
CA GLU A 214 -13.84 -2.63 -31.80
C GLU A 214 -14.12 -1.22 -32.33
N CYS A 215 -13.37 -0.22 -31.88
CA CYS A 215 -13.52 1.15 -32.38
C CYS A 215 -13.27 1.24 -33.90
N SER A 216 -12.31 0.46 -34.41
CA SER A 216 -12.02 0.43 -35.85
C SER A 216 -13.18 -0.17 -36.65
N GLN A 217 -13.82 -1.23 -36.14
CA GLN A 217 -15.01 -1.82 -36.77
C GLN A 217 -16.22 -0.91 -36.65
N MET A 218 -16.44 -0.26 -35.50
CA MET A 218 -17.51 0.72 -35.31
C MET A 218 -17.45 1.85 -36.35
N LEU A 219 -16.25 2.34 -36.70
CA LEU A 219 -16.11 3.36 -37.74
C LEU A 219 -16.55 2.87 -39.13
N ILE A 220 -16.30 1.60 -39.45
CA ILE A 220 -16.73 0.97 -40.70
C ILE A 220 -18.25 0.78 -40.69
N TRP A 221 -18.80 0.27 -39.60
CA TRP A 221 -20.24 0.07 -39.42
C TRP A 221 -21.03 1.39 -39.49
N LEU A 222 -20.56 2.44 -38.83
CA LEU A 222 -21.19 3.77 -38.86
C LEU A 222 -21.16 4.42 -40.24
N GLU A 223 -20.19 4.06 -41.09
CA GLU A 223 -20.11 4.53 -42.47
C GLU A 223 -21.10 3.79 -43.39
N ASN A 224 -21.45 2.54 -43.09
CA ASN A 224 -22.46 1.79 -43.82
C ASN A 224 -23.25 0.83 -42.90
N PRO A 225 -24.29 1.32 -42.21
CA PRO A 225 -25.03 0.56 -41.20
C PRO A 225 -25.78 -0.68 -41.72
N LEU A 226 -25.90 -0.85 -43.04
CA LEU A 226 -26.51 -2.02 -43.67
C LEU A 226 -25.56 -3.22 -43.75
N LEU A 227 -24.27 -3.02 -43.46
CA LEU A 227 -23.32 -4.12 -43.30
C LEU A 227 -23.60 -4.82 -41.97
N ARG A 228 -23.97 -6.10 -42.05
CA ARG A 228 -23.99 -6.97 -40.87
C ARG A 228 -22.55 -7.09 -40.37
N ASP A 229 -22.30 -6.65 -39.15
CA ASP A 229 -20.97 -6.66 -38.58
C ASP A 229 -20.77 -7.89 -37.68
N GLU A 230 -20.58 -9.06 -38.31
CA GLU A 230 -20.22 -10.31 -37.61
C GLU A 230 -18.88 -10.18 -36.88
N GLU A 231 -18.00 -9.30 -37.37
CA GLU A 231 -16.69 -9.03 -36.78
C GLU A 231 -16.82 -8.24 -35.47
N LEU A 232 -17.64 -7.19 -35.44
CA LEU A 232 -17.92 -6.40 -34.23
C LEU A 232 -18.55 -7.28 -33.14
N ASN A 233 -19.54 -8.11 -33.49
CA ASN A 233 -20.14 -9.06 -32.55
C ASN A 233 -19.09 -10.03 -31.98
N ARG A 234 -18.21 -10.57 -32.84
CA ARG A 234 -17.13 -11.47 -32.39
C ARG A 234 -16.18 -10.76 -31.43
N ILE A 235 -15.79 -9.52 -31.73
CA ILE A 235 -14.92 -8.73 -30.85
C ILE A 235 -15.60 -8.49 -29.48
N GLN A 236 -16.88 -8.16 -29.47
CA GLN A 236 -17.65 -7.99 -28.24
C GLN A 236 -17.72 -9.27 -27.40
N GLU A 237 -17.99 -10.41 -28.03
CA GLU A 237 -17.95 -11.71 -27.36
C GLU A 237 -16.55 -12.04 -26.78
N GLU A 238 -15.48 -11.69 -27.50
CA GLU A 238 -14.12 -11.86 -27.00
C GLU A 238 -13.78 -10.92 -25.82
N ILE A 239 -14.31 -9.69 -25.83
CA ILE A 239 -14.18 -8.74 -24.71
C ILE A 239 -14.88 -9.33 -23.48
N ASP A 240 -16.12 -9.78 -23.60
CA ASP A 240 -16.88 -10.36 -22.49
C ASP A 240 -16.20 -11.61 -21.92
N LYS A 241 -15.63 -12.43 -22.81
CA LYS A 241 -14.84 -13.60 -22.41
C LYS A 241 -13.59 -13.20 -21.62
N ILE A 242 -12.83 -12.19 -22.05
CA ILE A 242 -11.66 -11.73 -21.30
C ILE A 242 -12.05 -11.16 -19.94
N LEU A 243 -13.12 -10.36 -19.89
CA LEU A 243 -13.59 -9.75 -18.65
C LEU A 243 -14.08 -10.82 -17.65
N SER A 244 -14.77 -11.86 -18.13
CA SER A 244 -15.16 -12.99 -17.28
C SER A 244 -13.96 -13.81 -16.80
N GLU A 245 -13.00 -14.13 -17.67
CA GLU A 245 -11.76 -14.82 -17.27
C GLU A 245 -10.96 -14.00 -16.26
N TYR A 246 -10.92 -12.67 -16.42
CA TYR A 246 -10.29 -11.75 -15.50
C TYR A 246 -10.98 -11.79 -14.12
N ARG A 247 -12.31 -11.63 -14.07
CA ARG A 247 -13.09 -11.72 -12.81
C ARG A 247 -12.85 -13.05 -12.09
N GLN A 248 -12.88 -14.16 -12.82
CA GLN A 248 -12.67 -15.48 -12.23
C GLN A 248 -11.26 -15.66 -11.65
N LYS A 249 -10.23 -15.20 -12.36
CA LYS A 249 -8.84 -15.40 -11.92
C LYS A 249 -8.34 -14.38 -10.90
N MET A 250 -8.83 -13.15 -10.96
CA MET A 250 -8.33 -12.05 -10.13
C MET A 250 -9.26 -11.74 -8.96
N LEU A 251 -10.57 -11.86 -9.14
CA LEU A 251 -11.58 -11.53 -8.11
C LEU A 251 -12.18 -12.78 -7.44
N GLY A 252 -12.02 -13.96 -8.03
CA GLY A 252 -12.57 -15.21 -7.50
C GLY A 252 -14.08 -15.33 -7.63
N GLU A 253 -14.68 -14.56 -8.53
CA GLU A 253 -16.10 -14.57 -8.90
C GLU A 253 -16.42 -15.61 -9.99
#